data_AF-A0A813JW54-F1
#
_entry.id   AF-A0A813JW54-F1
#
_cell.length_a   1.000
_cell.length_b   1.000
_cell.length_c   1.000
_cell.angle_alpha   90.00
_cell.angle_beta   90.00
_cell.angle_gamma   90.00
#
_symmetry.space_group_name_H-M   'P 1'
#
loop_
_entity.id
_entity.type
_entity.pdbx_description
1 polymer ?
#
loop_
_entity_poly.entity_id
_entity_poly.type
_entity_poly.pdbx_seq_one_letter_code
_entity_poly.pdbx_strand_id
1 'polypeptide(L)'
;MLPGQLCQIPPGFSDNAMVYGLVVLSERADYICSIYKNEDISAIRIDLDNNELLIDLGIDKTYKIDKVAAEEKEGYFLFERTKRQMGGLHFLAVHNNITGGEANLPVDADDDGKNDGCITGLWTLMDYTPQDDD
;
A
#
# COMPACT_ATOMS: atom_id res chain seq x y z
N MET A 1 -20.44 6.56 -2.05
CA MET A 1 -19.68 6.19 -0.84
C MET A 1 -18.44 7.06 -0.80
N LEU A 2 -18.04 7.55 0.37
CA LEU A 2 -16.74 8.23 0.48
C LEU A 2 -15.63 7.17 0.34
N PRO A 3 -14.61 7.40 -0.50
CA PRO A 3 -13.43 6.53 -0.56
C PRO A 3 -12.80 6.41 0.84
N GLY A 4 -12.48 5.19 1.28
CA GLY A 4 -11.72 4.95 2.52
C GLY A 4 -12.52 4.64 3.79
N GLN A 5 -13.82 4.32 3.72
CA GLN A 5 -14.62 4.00 4.92
C GLN A 5 -14.61 2.52 5.37
N LEU A 6 -13.81 1.63 4.77
CA LEU A 6 -13.97 0.18 4.96
C LEU A 6 -12.75 -0.59 5.53
N CYS A 7 -11.60 0.05 5.76
CA CYS A 7 -10.52 -0.63 6.50
C CYS A 7 -10.78 -0.51 8.01
N GLN A 8 -11.50 -1.48 8.58
CA GLN A 8 -11.77 -1.52 10.00
C GLN A 8 -10.49 -1.93 10.74
N ILE A 9 -9.81 -0.95 11.34
CA ILE A 9 -8.66 -1.22 12.20
C ILE A 9 -9.19 -1.86 13.51
N PRO A 10 -8.72 -3.07 13.89
CA PRO A 10 -9.11 -3.69 15.14
C PRO A 10 -8.84 -2.78 16.34
N PRO A 11 -9.66 -2.85 17.39
CA PRO A 11 -9.38 -2.11 18.62
C PRO A 11 -8.05 -2.59 19.25
N GLY A 12 -7.26 -1.66 19.78
CA GLY A 12 -6.01 -1.99 20.50
C GLY A 12 -4.71 -1.60 19.79
N PHE A 13 -4.77 -1.06 18.56
CA PHE A 13 -3.61 -0.41 17.96
C PHE A 13 -3.26 0.87 18.71
N SER A 14 -1.96 1.09 18.92
CA SER A 14 -1.44 2.37 19.39
C SER A 14 -1.60 3.42 18.30
N ASP A 15 -2.00 4.64 18.67
CA ASP A 15 -2.04 5.79 17.75
C ASP A 15 -0.64 6.09 17.16
N ASN A 16 0.42 5.64 17.82
CA ASN A 16 1.81 5.79 17.38
C ASN A 16 2.36 4.50 16.71
N ALA A 17 1.50 3.54 16.39
CA ALA A 17 1.95 2.31 15.75
C ALA A 17 2.45 2.61 14.32
N MET A 18 3.65 2.13 14.01
CA MET A 18 4.22 2.27 12.68
C MET A 18 3.59 1.25 11.74
N VAL A 19 2.74 1.72 10.82
CA VAL A 19 2.17 0.88 9.76
C VAL A 19 3.15 0.85 8.60
N TYR A 20 3.56 -0.36 8.21
CA TYR A 20 4.45 -0.57 7.07
C TYR A 20 3.62 -0.72 5.79
N GLY A 21 4.19 -0.28 4.67
CA GLY A 21 3.52 -0.31 3.39
C GLY A 21 4.49 -0.31 2.24
N LEU A 22 3.93 -0.32 1.04
CA LEU A 22 4.69 -0.30 -0.20
C LEU A 22 4.40 0.98 -0.97
N VAL A 23 5.44 1.53 -1.60
CA VAL A 23 5.34 2.72 -2.43
C VAL A 23 5.66 2.32 -3.87
N VAL A 24 4.69 2.49 -4.76
CA VAL A 24 4.84 2.26 -6.19
C VAL A 24 5.22 3.58 -6.85
N LEU A 25 6.44 3.64 -7.36
CA LEU A 25 6.94 4.79 -8.13
C LEU A 25 6.63 4.57 -9.61
N SER A 26 5.84 5.46 -10.21
CA SER A 26 5.49 5.34 -11.63
C SER A 26 5.09 6.67 -12.25
N GLU A 27 5.62 6.96 -13.43
CA GLU A 27 5.17 8.07 -14.29
C GLU A 27 3.69 7.93 -14.70
N ARG A 28 3.13 6.72 -14.58
CA ARG A 28 1.73 6.38 -14.88
C ARG A 28 0.86 6.36 -13.61
N ALA A 29 1.29 6.99 -12.52
CA ALA A 29 0.60 6.96 -11.24
C ALA A 29 -0.90 7.29 -11.35
N ASP A 30 -1.28 8.35 -12.09
CA ASP A 30 -2.69 8.75 -12.23
C ASP A 30 -3.56 7.64 -12.85
N TYR A 31 -3.01 6.95 -13.86
CA TYR A 31 -3.68 5.83 -14.50
C TYR A 31 -3.81 4.64 -13.55
N ILE A 32 -2.72 4.29 -12.83
CA ILE A 32 -2.73 3.22 -11.83
C ILE A 32 -3.77 3.51 -10.74
N CYS A 33 -3.76 4.73 -10.19
CA CYS A 33 -4.72 5.16 -9.19
C CYS A 33 -6.15 5.14 -9.71
N SER A 34 -6.39 5.46 -10.99
CA SER A 34 -7.73 5.37 -11.59
C SER A 34 -8.24 3.93 -11.66
N ILE A 35 -7.36 2.94 -11.89
CA ILE A 35 -7.73 1.52 -11.83
C ILE A 35 -8.05 1.14 -10.38
N TYR A 36 -7.12 1.44 -9.47
CA TYR A 36 -7.23 1.08 -8.04
C TYR A 36 -8.39 1.75 -7.30
N LYS A 37 -8.90 2.89 -7.80
CA LYS A 37 -10.12 3.52 -7.27
C LYS A 37 -11.40 2.75 -7.64
N ASN A 38 -11.38 2.00 -8.74
CA ASN A 38 -12.51 1.25 -9.24
C ASN A 38 -12.47 -0.24 -8.86
N GLU A 39 -11.33 -0.70 -8.36
CA GLU A 39 -11.13 -2.08 -7.89
C GLU A 39 -11.06 -2.10 -6.37
N ASP A 40 -11.72 -3.05 -5.73
CA ASP A 40 -11.63 -3.24 -4.28
C ASP A 40 -10.32 -3.95 -3.94
N ILE A 41 -9.24 -3.18 -3.76
CA ILE A 41 -7.95 -3.74 -3.30
C ILE A 41 -8.12 -4.24 -1.87
N SER A 42 -7.88 -5.53 -1.66
CA SER A 42 -7.97 -6.16 -0.35
C SER A 42 -6.59 -6.27 0.32
N ALA A 43 -5.55 -6.64 -0.44
CA ALA A 43 -4.23 -6.87 0.12
C ALA A 43 -3.09 -6.68 -0.90
N ILE A 44 -1.89 -6.46 -0.37
CA ILE A 44 -0.64 -6.62 -1.09
C ILE A 44 0.21 -7.66 -0.37
N ARG A 45 0.74 -8.59 -1.15
CA ARG A 45 1.51 -9.72 -0.66
C ARG A 45 2.81 -9.88 -1.42
N ILE A 46 3.83 -10.34 -0.71
CA ILE A 46 5.06 -10.82 -1.33
C ILE A 46 5.06 -12.35 -1.31
N ASP A 47 5.04 -12.94 -2.50
CA ASP A 47 5.37 -14.35 -2.67
C ASP A 47 6.90 -14.49 -2.66
N LEU A 48 7.44 -14.89 -1.51
CA LEU A 48 8.87 -15.03 -1.29
C LEU A 48 9.48 -16.26 -1.98
N ASP A 49 8.65 -17.26 -2.29
CA ASP A 49 9.09 -18.47 -2.98
C ASP A 49 9.33 -18.15 -4.47
N ASN A 50 8.40 -17.42 -5.08
CA ASN A 50 8.50 -17.00 -6.48
C ASN A 50 9.20 -15.65 -6.68
N ASN A 51 9.44 -14.90 -5.59
CA ASN A 51 9.94 -13.52 -5.58
C ASN A 51 9.03 -12.60 -6.39
N GLU A 52 7.73 -12.59 -6.07
CA GLU A 52 6.71 -11.82 -6.79
C GLU A 52 5.96 -10.89 -5.84
N LEU A 53 5.72 -9.66 -6.31
CA LEU A 53 4.81 -8.71 -5.69
C LEU A 53 3.42 -8.94 -6.26
N LEU A 54 2.48 -9.27 -5.38
CA LEU A 54 1.11 -9.61 -5.72
C LEU A 54 0.14 -8.58 -5.13
N ILE A 55 -0.90 -8.23 -5.88
CA ILE A 55 -2.05 -7.47 -5.39
C ILE A 55 -3.29 -8.34 -5.44
N ASP A 56 -4.05 -8.34 -4.36
CA ASP A 56 -5.35 -9.00 -4.29
C ASP A 56 -6.47 -7.99 -4.47
N LEU A 57 -7.40 -8.32 -5.35
CA LEU A 57 -8.59 -7.54 -5.66
C LEU A 57 -9.83 -8.38 -5.32
N GLY A 58 -10.72 -7.83 -4.50
CA GLY A 58 -11.91 -8.53 -4.02
C GLY A 58 -11.55 -9.78 -3.21
N ILE A 59 -12.30 -10.86 -3.45
CA ILE A 59 -12.20 -12.12 -2.70
C ILE A 59 -11.32 -13.16 -3.43
N ASP A 60 -11.27 -13.13 -4.77
CA ASP A 60 -10.77 -14.26 -5.57
C ASP A 60 -9.76 -13.89 -6.68
N LYS A 61 -9.40 -12.62 -6.86
CA LYS A 61 -8.47 -12.20 -7.90
C LYS A 61 -7.15 -11.78 -7.33
N THR A 62 -6.08 -12.39 -7.81
CA THR A 62 -4.70 -11.98 -7.53
C THR A 62 -4.01 -11.62 -8.84
N TYR A 63 -3.36 -10.45 -8.87
CA TYR A 63 -2.53 -10.01 -9.99
C TYR A 63 -1.09 -9.88 -9.55
N LYS A 64 -0.18 -10.33 -10.41
CA LYS A 64 1.24 -10.04 -10.28
C LYS A 64 1.51 -8.60 -10.75
N ILE A 65 2.13 -7.82 -9.88
CA ILE A 65 2.54 -6.43 -10.17
C ILE A 65 3.98 -6.40 -10.67
N ASP A 66 4.89 -7.05 -9.94
CA ASP A 66 6.31 -7.03 -10.28
C ASP A 66 7.04 -8.28 -9.80
N LYS A 67 8.27 -8.45 -10.25
CA LYS A 67 9.23 -9.40 -9.70
C LYS A 67 10.11 -8.68 -8.69
N VAL A 68 10.19 -9.23 -7.49
CA VAL A 68 11.06 -8.73 -6.43
C VAL A 68 12.52 -8.88 -6.86
N ALA A 69 13.23 -7.76 -6.90
CA ALA A 69 14.67 -7.73 -7.14
C ALA A 69 15.43 -8.32 -5.94
N ALA A 70 16.58 -8.96 -6.20
CA ALA A 70 17.33 -9.64 -5.15
C ALA A 70 17.86 -8.67 -4.09
N GLU A 71 18.20 -7.44 -4.50
CA GLU A 71 18.72 -6.39 -3.63
C GLU A 71 17.66 -5.86 -2.65
N GLU A 72 16.38 -5.96 -3.01
CA GLU A 72 15.26 -5.45 -2.21
C GLU A 72 14.66 -6.51 -1.27
N LYS A 73 15.13 -7.76 -1.37
CA LYS A 73 14.51 -8.92 -0.71
C LYS A 73 14.37 -8.74 0.80
N GLU A 74 15.37 -8.16 1.47
CA GLU A 74 15.34 -7.91 2.92
C GLU A 74 14.22 -6.94 3.31
N GLY A 75 13.99 -5.90 2.52
CA GLY A 75 12.90 -4.94 2.74
C GLY A 75 11.52 -5.60 2.62
N TYR A 76 11.35 -6.47 1.62
CA TYR A 76 10.11 -7.23 1.45
C TYR A 76 9.85 -8.25 2.58
N PHE A 77 10.90 -8.92 3.08
CA PHE A 77 10.78 -9.77 4.26
C PHE A 77 10.36 -8.98 5.50
N LEU A 78 10.97 -7.80 5.71
CA LEU A 78 10.63 -6.92 6.83
C LEU A 78 9.18 -6.44 6.72
N PHE A 79 8.73 -6.08 5.52
CA PHE A 79 7.35 -5.70 5.24
C PHE A 79 6.38 -6.82 5.63
N GLU A 80 6.54 -8.04 5.09
CA GLU A 80 5.66 -9.18 5.40
C GLU A 80 5.65 -9.53 6.89
N ARG A 81 6.82 -9.52 7.54
CA ARG A 81 6.91 -9.78 8.98
C ARG A 81 6.16 -8.75 9.80
N THR A 82 6.31 -7.47 9.46
CA THR A 82 5.68 -6.38 10.21
C THR A 82 4.19 -6.32 9.94
N LYS A 83 3.76 -6.55 8.69
CA LYS A 83 2.35 -6.71 8.32
C LYS A 83 1.67 -7.78 9.18
N ARG A 84 2.31 -8.96 9.35
CA ARG A 84 1.79 -10.03 10.23
C ARG A 84 1.70 -9.63 11.69
N GLN A 85 2.70 -8.92 12.22
CA GLN A 85 2.66 -8.39 13.59
C GLN A 85 1.55 -7.35 13.79
N MET A 86 1.20 -6.63 12.73
CA MET A 86 0.11 -5.67 12.68
C MET A 86 -1.23 -6.29 12.28
N GLY A 87 -1.38 -7.62 12.42
CA GLY A 87 -2.64 -8.31 12.13
C GLY A 87 -3.12 -8.14 10.69
N GLY A 88 -2.20 -7.98 9.74
CA GLY A 88 -2.53 -7.77 8.33
C GLY A 88 -2.65 -6.30 7.92
N LEU A 89 -2.60 -5.34 8.85
CA LEU A 89 -2.69 -3.91 8.53
C LEU A 89 -1.43 -3.42 7.80
N HIS A 90 -1.63 -2.81 6.64
CA HIS A 90 -0.56 -2.21 5.83
C HIS A 90 -1.11 -1.08 4.96
N PHE A 91 -0.24 -0.43 4.17
CA PHE A 91 -0.69 0.55 3.18
C PHE A 91 -0.03 0.33 1.80
N LEU A 92 -0.70 0.85 0.77
CA LEU A 92 -0.19 1.05 -0.57
C LEU A 92 -0.20 2.54 -0.89
N ALA A 93 0.95 3.10 -1.26
CA ALA A 93 1.04 4.42 -1.85
C ALA A 93 1.47 4.31 -3.31
N VAL A 94 0.92 5.16 -4.17
CA VAL A 94 1.36 5.31 -5.56
C VAL A 94 1.82 6.74 -5.75
N HIS A 95 2.99 6.93 -6.34
CA HIS A 95 3.62 8.24 -6.50
C HIS A 95 4.16 8.43 -7.92
N ASN A 96 3.84 9.59 -8.51
CA ASN A 96 4.45 10.04 -9.76
C ASN A 96 5.81 10.71 -9.52
N ASN A 97 6.87 10.01 -9.90
CA ASN A 97 8.26 10.45 -9.74
C ASN A 97 8.68 11.60 -10.69
N ILE A 98 7.85 11.95 -11.68
CA ILE A 98 8.11 13.07 -12.60
C ILE A 98 7.34 14.32 -12.16
N THR A 99 6.04 14.17 -11.94
CA THR A 99 5.16 15.34 -11.74
C THR A 99 5.00 15.74 -10.28
N GLY A 100 5.29 14.84 -9.33
CA GLY A 100 4.82 14.99 -7.95
C GLY A 100 3.30 15.06 -7.96
N GLY A 101 2.62 13.92 -7.81
CA GLY A 101 1.17 13.89 -8.09
C GLY A 101 0.37 14.69 -7.07
N GLU A 102 -0.55 15.56 -7.50
CA GLU A 102 -1.46 16.27 -6.61
C GLU A 102 -2.37 15.27 -5.86
N ALA A 103 -2.00 14.86 -4.65
CA ALA A 103 -3.01 14.50 -3.65
C ALA A 103 -2.74 15.28 -2.38
N ASN A 104 -3.80 15.89 -1.89
CA ASN A 104 -3.91 16.65 -0.64
C ASN A 104 -3.57 15.79 0.58
N LEU A 105 -2.32 15.38 0.72
CA LEU A 105 -1.74 15.04 2.00
C LEU A 105 -0.98 16.27 2.48
N PRO A 106 -1.09 16.64 3.77
CA PRO A 106 -0.32 17.74 4.30
C PRO A 106 1.15 17.36 4.22
N VAL A 107 1.86 17.90 3.25
CA VAL A 107 3.31 17.94 3.25
C VAL A 107 3.65 19.36 3.67
N ASP A 108 4.33 19.51 4.80
CA ASP A 108 4.85 20.81 5.21
C ASP A 108 5.81 21.31 4.11
N ALA A 109 5.45 22.43 3.50
CA ALA A 109 6.27 23.07 2.49
C ALA A 109 7.44 23.78 3.18
N ASP A 110 8.67 23.44 2.81
CA ASP A 110 9.82 24.28 3.14
C ASP A 110 9.72 25.61 2.36
N ASP A 111 10.27 26.68 2.96
CA ASP A 111 10.18 28.11 2.59
C ASP A 111 10.57 28.46 1.13
N ASP A 112 11.10 27.50 0.36
CA ASP A 112 11.57 27.67 -1.02
C ASP A 112 10.55 27.24 -2.10
N GLY A 113 9.35 26.78 -1.73
CA GLY A 113 8.23 26.59 -2.65
C GLY A 113 8.39 25.48 -3.69
N LYS A 114 9.35 24.55 -3.50
CA LYS A 114 9.43 23.32 -4.27
C LYS A 114 8.65 22.23 -3.55
N ASN A 115 7.51 21.84 -4.11
CA ASN A 115 6.82 20.61 -3.70
C ASN A 115 7.68 19.41 -4.13
N ASP A 116 8.55 18.95 -3.22
CA ASP A 116 9.26 17.68 -3.39
C ASP A 116 8.26 16.53 -3.17
N GLY A 117 7.56 16.17 -4.25
CA GLY A 117 6.87 14.89 -4.42
C GLY A 117 5.62 14.66 -3.57
N CYS A 118 4.43 14.87 -4.16
CA CYS A 118 3.17 14.47 -3.53
C CYS A 118 2.75 13.04 -3.94
N ILE A 119 2.15 12.30 -2.99
CA ILE A 119 1.59 10.96 -3.21
C ILE A 119 0.35 11.12 -4.10
N THR A 120 0.21 10.31 -5.15
CA THR A 120 -0.92 10.38 -6.09
C THR A 120 -2.15 9.61 -5.58
N GLY A 121 -1.92 8.53 -4.81
CA GLY A 121 -2.97 7.79 -4.13
C GLY A 121 -2.44 6.98 -2.95
N LEU A 122 -3.25 6.84 -1.92
CA LEU A 122 -2.95 6.08 -0.70
C LEU A 122 -4.14 5.20 -0.33
N TRP A 123 -3.87 3.93 -0.06
CA TRP A 123 -4.84 2.95 0.41
C TRP A 123 -4.33 2.32 1.69
N THR A 124 -5.16 2.33 2.74
CA THR A 124 -4.94 1.52 3.94
C THR A 124 -5.65 0.19 3.74
N LEU A 125 -4.91 -0.90 3.89
CA LEU A 125 -5.32 -2.26 3.55
C LEU A 125 -5.21 -3.17 4.77
N MET A 126 -6.00 -4.23 4.79
CA MET A 126 -5.95 -5.25 5.81
C MET A 126 -6.07 -6.61 5.14
N ASP A 127 -5.06 -7.46 5.32
CA ASP A 127 -5.17 -8.85 4.85
C ASP A 127 -6.43 -9.47 5.46
N TYR A 128 -7.31 -9.98 4.61
CA TYR A 128 -8.40 -10.83 5.07
C TYR A 128 -7.79 -12.15 5.51
N THR A 129 -7.38 -12.23 6.77
CA THR A 129 -7.23 -13.52 7.43
C THR A 129 -8.64 -13.90 7.84
N PRO A 130 -9.27 -14.95 7.25
CA PRO A 130 -10.37 -15.59 7.93
C PRO A 130 -9.84 -15.85 9.34
N GLN A 131 -10.52 -15.34 10.37
CA GLN A 131 -10.32 -15.92 11.68
C GLN A 131 -10.50 -17.41 11.47
N ASP A 132 -9.49 -18.21 11.80
CA ASP A 132 -9.70 -19.64 11.96
C ASP A 132 -10.88 -19.73 12.94
N ASP A 133 -12.04 -20.13 12.41
CA ASP A 133 -13.24 -20.37 13.21
C ASP A 133 -12.87 -21.49 14.21
N ASP A 134 -12.52 -21.10 15.44
CA ASP A 134 -12.36 -22.00 16.59
C ASP A 134 -13.72 -22.58 17.02
#